data_AF-A0A645HL80-F1
#
_entry.id   AF-A0A645HL80-F1
#
_cell.length_a   1.000
_cell.length_b   1.000
_cell.length_c   1.000
_cell.angle_alpha   90.00
_cell.angle_beta   90.00
_cell.angle_gamma   90.00
#
_symmetry.space_group_name_H-M   'P 1'
#
loop_
_entity.id
_entity.type
_entity.pdbx_description
1 polymer ?
#
loop_
_entity_poly.entity_id
_entity_poly.type
_entity_poly.pdbx_seq_one_letter_code
_entity_poly.pdbx_strand_id
1 'polypeptide(L)' 'MSAIIPMIYGLGYTLGPVGMGQILRFVTINGAWKIVGSISVVASCFMLILESYERRSKIQNSTEEVISVK' A
#
# COMPACT_ATOMS: atom_id res chain seq x y z
N MET A 1 -8.85 15.47 -11.38
CA MET A 1 -7.78 14.54 -10.96
C MET A 1 -8.02 14.19 -9.50
N SER A 2 -8.12 12.90 -9.15
CA SER A 2 -8.43 12.45 -7.78
C SER A 2 -7.34 12.94 -6.81
N ALA A 3 -7.70 13.82 -5.87
CA ALA A 3 -6.78 14.46 -4.91
C ALA A 3 -6.13 13.48 -3.90
N ILE A 4 -6.56 12.23 -3.92
CA ILE A 4 -6.12 11.16 -3.03
C ILE A 4 -4.67 10.76 -3.34
N ILE A 5 -4.29 10.67 -4.62
CA ILE A 5 -2.94 10.27 -5.01
C ILE A 5 -1.89 11.30 -4.54
N PRO A 6 -2.02 12.61 -4.81
CA PRO A 6 -1.13 13.64 -4.27
C PRO A 6 -1.06 13.64 -2.74
N MET A 7 -2.17 13.39 -2.05
CA MET A 7 -2.23 13.35 -0.59
C MET A 7 -1.41 12.17 -0.03
N ILE A 8 -1.56 10.97 -0.58
CA ILE A 8 -0.79 9.79 -0.15
C ILE A 8 0.71 10.01 -0.39
N TYR A 9 1.10 10.54 -1.56
CA TYR A 9 2.49 10.87 -1.84
C TYR A 9 3.03 11.94 -0.89
N GLY A 10 2.29 13.03 -0.66
CA GLY A 10 2.68 14.10 0.27
C GLY A 10 2.85 13.61 1.72
N LEU A 11 1.96 12.73 2.18
CA LEU A 11 2.08 12.09 3.48
C LEU A 11 3.30 11.16 3.55
N GLY A 12 3.60 10.42 2.48
CA GLY A 12 4.82 9.61 2.40
C GLY A 12 6.10 10.44 2.51
N TYR A 13 6.17 11.58 1.81
CA TYR A 13 7.33 12.48 1.83
C TYR A 13 7.51 13.23 3.16
N THR A 14 6.46 13.38 3.96
CA THR A 14 6.54 14.04 5.28
C THR A 14 6.80 13.02 6.39
N LEU A 15 6.03 11.93 6.42
CA LEU A 15 6.14 10.89 7.44
C LEU A 15 7.40 10.04 7.26
N GLY A 16 7.87 9.85 6.02
CA GLY A 16 9.08 9.08 5.73
C GLY A 16 10.33 9.64 6.44
N PRO A 17 10.73 10.91 6.19
CA PRO A 17 11.87 11.53 6.84
C PRO A 17 11.71 11.68 8.36
N VAL A 18 10.50 12.01 8.84
CA VAL A 18 10.22 12.14 10.27
C VAL A 18 10.39 10.78 10.97
N GLY A 19 9.84 9.71 10.40
CA GLY A 19 10.01 8.35 10.91
C GLY A 19 11.46 7.87 10.84
N MET A 20 12.12 8.07 9.69
CA MET A 20 13.52 7.69 9.48
C MET A 20 14.47 8.43 10.45
N GLY A 21 14.20 9.72 10.69
CA GLY A 21 14.95 10.53 11.65
C GLY A 21 14.87 9.99 13.07
N GLN A 22 13.70 9.49 13.51
CA GLN A 22 13.58 8.85 14.83
C GLN A 22 14.26 7.49 14.87
N ILE A 23 14.14 6.68 13.82
CA ILE A 23 14.74 5.32 13.74
C ILE A 23 16.27 5.41 13.81
N LEU A 24 16.87 6.40 13.14
CA LEU A 24 18.32 6.62 13.13
C LEU A 24 18.89 7.04 14.51
N ARG A 25 18.05 7.48 15.45
CA ARG A 25 18.49 7.77 16.84
C ARG A 25 18.73 6.49 17.64
N PHE A 26 18.12 5.38 17.25
CA PHE A 26 18.19 4.10 17.96
C PHE A 26 18.94 3.01 17.18
N VAL A 27 19.10 3.17 15.87
CA VAL A 27 19.66 2.15 14.97
C VAL A 27 20.66 2.78 13.99
N THR A 28 21.70 2.05 13.61
CA THR A 28 22.63 2.47 12.56
C THR A 28 21.96 2.51 11.19
N ILE A 29 22.55 3.25 10.23
CA ILE A 29 22.01 3.42 8.87
C ILE A 29 21.68 2.08 8.19
N ASN A 30 22.50 1.06 8.42
CA ASN A 30 22.32 -0.27 7.84
C ASN A 30 21.07 -0.97 8.40
N GLY A 31 20.82 -0.84 9.71
CA GLY A 31 19.61 -1.39 10.32
C GLY A 31 18.34 -0.65 9.90
N ALA A 32 18.42 0.66 9.67
CA ALA A 32 17.29 1.45 9.18
C ALA A 32 16.84 1.00 7.77
N TRP A 33 17.78 0.73 6.86
CA TRP A 33 17.46 0.19 5.52
C TRP A 33 16.79 -1.19 5.56
N LYS A 34 17.19 -2.05 6.51
CA LYS A 34 16.53 -3.35 6.71
C LYS A 34 15.08 -3.19 7.16
N ILE A 35 14.78 -2.18 7.99
CA ILE A 35 13.42 -1.87 8.44
C ILE A 35 12.56 -1.39 7.28
N VAL A 36 13.08 -0.47 6.45
CA VAL A 36 12.39 0.01 5.25
C VAL A 36 12.09 -1.14 4.29
N GLY A 37 13.06 -2.01 4.05
CA GLY A 37 12.86 -3.22 3.24
C GLY A 37 11.77 -4.13 3.81
N SER A 38 11.78 -4.36 5.12
CA SER A 38 10.74 -5.18 5.78
C SER A 38 9.34 -4.57 5.64
N ILE A 39 9.19 -3.26 5.81
CA ILE A 39 7.90 -2.56 5.65
C ILE A 39 7.41 -2.68 4.20
N SER A 40 8.30 -2.56 3.22
CA SER A 40 7.96 -2.70 1.80
C SER A 40 7.49 -4.11 1.45
N VAL A 41 8.09 -5.15 2.05
CA VAL A 41 7.63 -6.54 1.89
C VAL A 41 6.23 -6.72 2.48
N VAL A 42 5.98 -6.19 3.67
CA VAL A 42 4.64 -6.25 4.30
C VAL A 42 3.62 -5.53 3.42
N ALA A 43 3.91 -4.31 2.95
CA ALA A 43 3.02 -3.56 2.07
C ALA A 43 2.72 -4.32 0.76
N SER A 44 3.73 -4.95 0.16
CA SER A 44 3.57 -5.79 -1.03
C SER A 44 2.64 -6.98 -0.76
N CYS A 45 2.79 -7.63 0.39
CA CYS A 45 1.91 -8.73 0.79
C CYS A 45 0.46 -8.28 0.95
N PHE A 46 0.23 -7.15 1.62
CA PHE A 46 -1.11 -6.54 1.72
C PHE A 46 -1.70 -6.20 0.35
N MET A 47 -0.88 -5.70 -0.58
CA MET A 47 -1.34 -5.38 -1.93
C MET A 47 -1.79 -6.63 -2.70
N LEU A 48 -1.06 -7.75 -2.59
CA LEU A 48 -1.45 -9.03 -3.20
C LEU A 48 -2.75 -9.59 -2.61
N ILE A 49 -2.93 -9.44 -1.30
CA ILE A 49 -4.17 -9.81 -0.62
C ILE A 49 -5.32 -8.96 -1.17
N LEU A 50 -5.14 -7.63 -1.22
CA LEU A 50 -6.16 -6.71 -1.72
C LEU A 50 -6.53 -7.00 -3.18
N GLU A 51 -5.53 -7.26 -4.04
CA GLU A 51 -5.74 -7.63 -5.43
C GLU A 51 -6.55 -8.93 -5.54
N SER A 52 -6.28 -9.90 -4.68
CA SER A 52 -7.04 -11.16 -4.63
C SER A 52 -8.50 -10.94 -4.22
N TYR A 53 -8.77 -10.01 -3.29
CA TYR A 53 -10.13 -9.63 -2.90
C TYR A 53 -10.85 -8.84 -4.00
N GLU A 54 -10.17 -7.87 -4.61
CA GLU A 54 -10.74 -7.08 -5.70
C GLU A 54 -11.08 -7.96 -6.90
N ARG A 55 -10.19 -8.90 -7.26
CA ARG A 55 -10.44 -9.89 -8.31
C ARG A 55 -11.72 -10.69 -8.05
N ARG A 56 -11.98 -11.11 -6.81
CA ARG A 56 -13.22 -11.81 -6.43
C ARG A 56 -14.46 -10.90 -6.53
N SER A 57 -14.35 -9.67 -6.06
CA SER A 57 -15.43 -8.67 -6.15
C SER A 57 -15.80 -8.36 -7.61
N LYS A 58 -14.80 -8.22 -8.48
CA LYS A 58 -14.99 -7.90 -9.90
C LYS A 58 -15.69 -9.03 -10.67
N ILE A 59 -15.36 -10.29 -10.36
CA ILE A 59 -16.01 -11.48 -10.96
C ILE A 59 -17.49 -11.55 -10.57
N GLN A 60 -17.85 -11.19 -9.34
CA GLN A 60 -19.24 -11.19 -8.87
C GLN A 60 -20.08 -10.12 -9.59
N ASN A 61 -19.58 -8.88 -9.67
CA ASN A 61 -20.27 -7.79 -10.38
C ASN A 61 -20.46 -8.11 -11.88
N SER A 62 -19.48 -8.73 -12.54
CA SER A 62 -19.63 -9.16 -13.94
C SER A 62 -20.63 -10.31 -14.13
N THR A 63 -20.94 -11.09 -13.11
CA THR A 63 -21.95 -12.16 -13.20
C THR A 63 -23.37 -11.61 -13.02
N GLU A 64 -23.54 -10.59 -12.19
CA GLU A 64 -24.84 -9.90 -12.00
C GLU A 64 -25.26 -9.10 -13.24
N GLU A 65 -24.33 -8.46 -13.96
CA GLU A 65 -24.64 -7.82 -15.26
C GLU A 65 -25.11 -8.83 -16.32
N VAL A 66 -24.56 -10.05 -16.35
CA VAL A 66 -24.91 -11.06 -17.37
C VAL A 66 -26.29 -11.70 -17.09
N ILE A 67 -26.73 -11.75 -15.83
CA ILE A 67 -28.05 -12.30 -15.46
C ILE A 67 -29.16 -11.25 -15.62
N SER A 68 -28.89 -9.96 -15.44
CA SER A 68 -29.90 -8.90 -15.61
C SER A 68 -30.26 -8.58 -17.08
N VAL A 69 -29.45 -9.02 -18.05
CA VAL A 69 -29.65 -8.77 -19.49
C VAL A 69 -30.38 -9.94 -20.18
N LYS A 70 -30.70 -11.01 -19.45
CA LYS A 70 -31.38 -12.20 -19.97
C LYS A 70 -32.79 -12.33 -19.40
#